data_AF-A0A7R8YP04-F1
#
_entry.id   AF-A0A7R8YP04-F1
#
_cell.length_a   1.000
_cell.length_b   1.000
_cell.length_c   1.000
_cell.angle_alpha   90.00
_cell.angle_beta   90.00
_cell.angle_gamma   90.00
#
_symmetry.space_group_name_H-M   'P 1'
#
loop_
_entity.id
_entity.type
_entity.pdbx_description
1 polymer ?
#
loop_
_entity_poly.entity_id
_entity_poly.type
_entity_poly.pdbx_seq_one_letter_code
_entity_poly.pdbx_strand_id
1 'polypeptide(L)'
;MLGMKYLSETHLKGFDRYKYNSIDTSFLSVYIMHPFWNECVKIVPRWVAPNLLTFSGFLLTILNFLIIGYFDWGFDAANGDKNTVPRYIWLIAAINIFVAYTLDGIDGKQARRTGTSGPLGELFDHGVDSYSSVLVPIYMFSLFGTLDLPPIRMFFVIWNVFLNFYLSHFEKYNTGVMFLPWGYDFTMWGVTLTLFASWCFGPEIWRHRLPYGIVPARVFEFILISSGLVTSHPIIIKNIYNSYRKRTGKMRPILEALRPLYPFGLLFVITTLWVWYSRNQILDLEPRIMFVLFGTIFSNISCRLIVAQMSDTRTDAWNALMWPLCFVAFMSCVPVDELLGFAPITVHTERWMVYMLTTFATFAHIHYGHGIVREMCDHFNIKCFRITKPIAGMDGV
;
A
#
# COMPACT_ATOMS: atom_id res chain seq x y z
N MET A 1 24.79 11.15 -4.31
CA MET A 1 23.66 10.31 -4.77
C MET A 1 23.77 10.18 -6.28
N LEU A 2 23.76 8.95 -6.79
CA LEU A 2 23.94 8.62 -8.21
C LEU A 2 22.92 9.40 -9.06
N GLY A 3 23.37 10.10 -10.09
CA GLY A 3 22.56 10.97 -10.96
C GLY A 3 21.58 10.22 -11.89
N MET A 4 20.92 9.18 -11.40
CA MET A 4 19.90 8.46 -12.14
C MET A 4 18.62 9.30 -12.23
N LYS A 5 18.12 9.51 -13.45
CA LYS A 5 16.82 10.13 -13.71
C LYS A 5 15.75 9.06 -13.85
N TYR A 6 14.64 9.23 -13.16
CA TYR A 6 13.49 8.32 -13.20
C TYR A 6 12.34 8.85 -14.05
N LEU A 7 12.22 10.18 -14.19
CA LEU A 7 11.20 10.82 -15.01
C LEU A 7 11.81 11.23 -16.36
N SER A 8 11.16 10.82 -17.44
CA SER A 8 11.47 11.31 -18.78
C SER A 8 10.89 12.71 -18.98
N GLU A 9 11.35 13.43 -20.01
CA GLU A 9 10.72 14.70 -20.39
C GLU A 9 9.23 14.55 -20.73
N THR A 10 8.82 13.38 -21.25
CA THR A 10 7.41 13.08 -21.51
C THR A 10 6.60 12.96 -20.21
N HIS A 11 7.17 12.38 -19.15
CA HIS A 11 6.54 12.38 -17.83
C HIS A 11 6.34 13.81 -17.31
N LEU A 12 7.40 14.62 -17.35
CA LEU A 12 7.37 16.00 -16.86
C LEU A 12 6.34 16.87 -17.60
N LYS A 13 6.33 16.83 -18.94
CA LYS A 13 5.33 17.52 -19.76
C LYS A 13 3.89 17.04 -19.51
N GLY A 14 3.74 15.76 -19.16
CA GLY A 14 2.46 15.19 -18.76
C GLY A 14 1.96 15.80 -17.44
N PHE A 15 2.85 15.94 -16.46
CA PHE A 15 2.51 16.55 -15.17
C PHE A 15 2.13 18.03 -15.28
N ASP A 16 2.68 18.79 -16.24
CA ASP A 16 2.30 20.19 -16.48
C ASP A 16 0.82 20.34 -16.88
N ARG A 17 0.26 19.32 -17.52
CA ARG A 17 -1.13 19.30 -18.00
C ARG A 17 -2.07 18.62 -17.02
N TYR A 18 -1.52 18.05 -15.95
CA TYR A 18 -2.28 17.25 -15.02
C TYR A 18 -3.26 18.10 -14.22
N LYS A 19 -4.52 17.64 -14.15
CA LYS A 19 -5.54 18.21 -13.28
C LYS A 19 -6.10 17.10 -12.41
N TYR A 20 -6.12 17.33 -11.10
CA TYR A 20 -6.72 16.41 -10.15
C TYR A 20 -8.20 16.21 -10.50
N ASN A 21 -8.60 14.95 -10.62
CA ASN A 21 -9.98 14.56 -10.91
C ASN A 21 -10.32 13.29 -10.15
N SER A 22 -11.05 13.45 -9.05
CA SER A 22 -11.55 12.35 -8.25
C SER A 22 -13.04 12.51 -7.99
N ILE A 23 -13.70 11.36 -7.82
CA ILE A 23 -15.11 11.27 -7.47
C ILE A 23 -15.23 10.38 -6.25
N ASP A 24 -15.84 10.92 -5.20
CA ASP A 24 -16.21 10.18 -4.01
C ASP A 24 -17.73 10.01 -3.95
N THR A 25 -18.17 8.78 -3.72
CA THR A 25 -19.58 8.43 -3.53
C THR A 25 -19.80 7.56 -2.29
N SER A 26 -18.75 7.37 -1.48
CA SER A 26 -18.79 6.58 -0.25
C SER A 26 -19.69 7.26 0.77
N PHE A 27 -20.65 6.52 1.34
CA PHE A 27 -21.54 7.04 2.37
C PHE A 27 -20.76 7.52 3.61
N LEU A 28 -19.81 6.71 4.08
CA LEU A 28 -19.00 7.05 5.24
C LEU A 28 -18.10 8.26 4.96
N SER A 29 -17.48 8.31 3.78
CA SER A 29 -16.64 9.46 3.38
C SER A 29 -17.45 10.76 3.34
N VAL A 30 -18.51 10.77 2.52
CA VAL A 30 -19.23 11.99 2.17
C VAL A 30 -19.96 12.59 3.37
N TYR A 31 -20.62 11.74 4.17
CA TYR A 31 -21.53 12.22 5.22
C TYR A 31 -20.90 12.30 6.61
N ILE A 32 -19.77 11.61 6.86
CA ILE A 32 -19.14 11.57 8.18
C ILE A 32 -17.71 12.09 8.11
N MET A 33 -16.88 11.50 7.26
CA MET A 33 -15.43 11.80 7.26
C MET A 33 -15.11 13.16 6.69
N HIS A 34 -15.71 13.55 5.57
CA HIS A 34 -15.50 14.86 4.98
C HIS A 34 -15.89 16.01 5.92
N PRO A 35 -17.07 16.00 6.59
CA PRO A 35 -17.38 16.96 7.66
C PRO A 35 -16.36 16.96 8.79
N PHE A 36 -15.99 15.79 9.31
CA PHE A 36 -14.98 15.67 10.37
C PHE A 36 -13.62 16.28 9.97
N TRP A 37 -13.10 15.86 8.82
CA TRP A 37 -11.84 16.35 8.27
C TRP A 37 -11.86 17.84 7.91
N ASN A 38 -13.02 18.40 7.52
CA ASN A 38 -13.18 19.84 7.31
C ASN A 38 -13.00 20.64 8.61
N GLU A 39 -13.34 20.06 9.76
CA GLU A 39 -13.05 20.65 11.06
C GLU A 39 -11.60 20.42 11.48
N CYS A 40 -11.08 19.20 11.33
CA CYS A 40 -9.70 18.86 11.69
C CYS A 40 -8.66 19.72 10.95
N VAL A 41 -8.85 19.96 9.65
CA VAL A 41 -7.90 20.76 8.86
C VAL A 41 -7.77 22.19 9.38
N LYS A 42 -8.78 22.74 10.07
CA LYS A 42 -8.72 24.11 10.63
C LYS A 42 -7.67 24.23 11.74
N ILE A 43 -7.41 23.14 12.46
CA ILE A 43 -6.41 23.03 13.54
C ILE A 43 -4.99 23.10 12.97
N VAL A 44 -4.78 22.60 11.75
CA VAL A 44 -3.46 22.58 11.11
C VAL A 44 -3.01 24.01 10.80
N PRO A 45 -1.81 24.44 11.25
CA PRO A 45 -1.26 25.74 10.88
C PRO A 45 -1.01 25.85 9.37
N ARG A 46 -1.28 27.01 8.78
CA ARG A 46 -1.13 27.23 7.32
C ARG A 46 0.31 27.12 6.79
N TRP A 47 1.32 27.08 7.65
CA TRP A 47 2.72 26.87 7.25
C TRP A 47 3.10 25.40 7.09
N VAL A 48 2.25 24.48 7.60
CA VAL A 48 2.47 23.04 7.47
C VAL A 48 2.14 22.60 6.05
N ALA A 49 3.14 22.04 5.37
CA ALA A 49 2.99 21.50 4.02
C ALA A 49 2.09 20.24 4.03
N PRO A 50 1.21 20.06 3.03
CA PRO A 50 0.36 18.87 2.91
C PRO A 50 1.15 17.56 2.98
N ASN A 51 2.22 17.44 2.20
CA ASN A 51 3.04 16.23 2.16
C ASN A 51 3.71 15.89 3.50
N LEU A 52 3.88 16.88 4.39
CA LEU A 52 4.38 16.63 5.75
C LEU A 52 3.32 15.92 6.60
N LEU A 53 2.03 16.22 6.41
CA LEU A 53 0.93 15.52 7.08
C LEU A 53 0.91 14.06 6.63
N THR A 54 0.88 13.83 5.32
CA THR A 54 0.93 12.49 4.71
C THR A 54 2.14 11.69 5.21
N PHE A 55 3.34 12.29 5.15
CA PHE A 55 4.57 11.63 5.60
C PHE A 55 4.55 11.32 7.10
N SER A 56 4.02 12.23 7.92
CA SER A 56 3.89 12.00 9.36
C SER A 56 2.94 10.84 9.65
N GLY A 57 1.80 10.76 8.94
CA GLY A 57 0.89 9.62 9.03
C GLY A 57 1.56 8.31 8.63
N PHE A 58 2.29 8.30 7.53
CA PHE A 58 3.09 7.14 7.10
C PHE A 58 4.13 6.70 8.14
N LEU A 59 4.82 7.63 8.80
CA LEU A 59 5.77 7.29 9.86
C LEU A 59 5.08 6.61 11.06
N LEU A 60 3.82 6.93 11.35
CA LEU A 60 3.05 6.25 12.41
C LEU A 60 2.70 4.80 12.01
N THR A 61 2.46 4.52 10.73
CA THR A 61 2.25 3.13 10.26
C THR A 61 3.54 2.31 10.34
N ILE A 62 4.69 2.92 10.03
CA ILE A 62 6.01 2.33 10.26
C ILE A 62 6.24 2.06 11.75
N LEU A 63 5.94 3.03 12.61
CA LEU A 63 6.10 2.88 14.05
C LEU A 63 5.29 1.67 14.56
N ASN A 64 4.03 1.52 14.14
CA ASN A 64 3.21 0.36 14.50
C ASN A 64 3.82 -0.97 14.03
N PHE A 65 4.29 -1.02 12.79
CA PHE A 65 4.96 -2.21 12.27
C PHE A 65 6.19 -2.59 13.12
N LEU A 66 7.02 -1.61 13.48
CA LEU A 66 8.23 -1.84 14.27
C LEU A 66 7.93 -2.25 15.71
N ILE A 67 7.03 -1.54 16.41
CA ILE A 67 6.74 -1.85 17.82
C ILE A 67 6.04 -3.20 17.96
N ILE A 68 5.09 -3.55 17.09
CA ILE A 68 4.41 -4.85 17.15
C ILE A 68 5.37 -5.94 16.69
N GLY A 69 6.15 -5.71 15.63
CA GLY A 69 7.16 -6.64 15.15
C GLY A 69 8.26 -6.94 16.17
N TYR A 70 8.59 -5.98 17.05
CA TYR A 70 9.53 -6.19 18.15
C TYR A 70 9.03 -7.24 19.16
N PHE A 71 7.73 -7.21 19.49
CA PHE A 71 7.13 -8.18 20.41
C PHE A 71 6.72 -9.49 19.74
N ASP A 72 6.44 -9.46 18.43
CA ASP A 72 5.82 -10.57 17.71
C ASP A 72 6.32 -10.70 16.27
N TRP A 73 7.61 -10.97 16.07
CA TRP A 73 8.17 -11.07 14.72
C TRP A 73 7.54 -12.22 13.91
N GLY A 74 7.36 -13.39 14.53
CA GLY A 74 6.89 -14.63 13.90
C GLY A 74 5.38 -14.81 13.78
N PHE A 75 4.57 -13.86 14.27
CA PHE A 75 3.12 -14.01 14.41
C PHE A 75 2.71 -15.14 15.39
N ASP A 76 3.46 -15.31 16.46
CA ASP A 76 3.23 -16.34 17.47
C ASP A 76 2.57 -15.79 18.74
N ALA A 77 2.47 -14.47 18.87
CA ALA A 77 1.94 -13.82 20.07
C ALA A 77 0.55 -14.30 20.46
N ALA A 78 -0.33 -14.56 19.48
CA ALA A 78 -1.69 -15.03 19.71
C ALA A 78 -1.84 -16.57 19.72
N ASN A 79 -0.74 -17.34 19.63
CA ASN A 79 -0.83 -18.80 19.59
C ASN A 79 -1.05 -19.42 20.98
N GLY A 80 -0.53 -18.80 22.04
CA GLY A 80 -0.68 -19.23 23.42
C GLY A 80 -1.89 -18.61 24.14
N ASP A 81 -2.16 -19.07 25.36
CA ASP A 81 -3.28 -18.60 26.20
C ASP A 81 -3.23 -17.12 26.54
N LYS A 82 -2.03 -16.54 26.57
CA LYS A 82 -1.81 -15.11 26.79
C LYS A 82 -1.12 -14.52 25.58
N ASN A 83 -1.57 -13.36 25.14
CA ASN A 83 -0.88 -12.63 24.08
C ASN A 83 0.43 -12.03 24.62
N THR A 84 1.54 -12.24 23.91
CA THR A 84 2.86 -11.75 24.33
C THR A 84 3.06 -10.25 24.06
N VAL A 85 2.24 -9.64 23.22
CA VAL A 85 2.26 -8.19 22.96
C VAL A 85 1.54 -7.47 24.11
N PRO A 86 2.22 -6.55 24.83
CA PRO A 86 1.60 -5.83 25.94
C PRO A 86 0.36 -5.04 25.52
N ARG A 87 -0.69 -5.07 26.35
CA ARG A 87 -2.01 -4.49 26.01
C ARG A 87 -1.96 -3.03 25.57
N TYR A 88 -1.09 -2.22 26.18
CA TYR A 88 -0.96 -0.79 25.85
C TYR A 88 -0.38 -0.54 24.45
N ILE A 89 0.33 -1.51 23.85
CA ILE A 89 0.83 -1.41 22.47
C ILE A 89 -0.33 -1.37 21.48
N TRP A 90 -1.42 -2.10 21.73
CA TRP A 90 -2.62 -2.04 20.90
C TRP A 90 -3.34 -0.68 20.97
N LEU A 91 -3.30 -0.01 22.13
CA LEU A 91 -3.80 1.36 22.26
C LEU A 91 -2.97 2.35 21.46
N ILE A 92 -1.64 2.27 21.59
CA ILE A 92 -0.71 3.09 20.80
C ILE A 92 -0.96 2.85 19.31
N ALA A 93 -1.12 1.59 18.89
CA ALA A 93 -1.39 1.25 17.51
C ALA A 93 -2.73 1.83 17.01
N ALA A 94 -3.79 1.74 17.81
CA ALA A 94 -5.09 2.31 17.49
C ALA A 94 -5.03 3.84 17.32
N ILE A 95 -4.37 4.55 18.25
CA ILE A 95 -4.17 5.99 18.18
C ILE A 95 -3.36 6.36 16.94
N ASN A 96 -2.25 5.65 16.69
CA ASN A 96 -1.39 5.88 15.54
C ASN A 96 -2.14 5.71 14.21
N ILE A 97 -3.00 4.70 14.07
CA ILE A 97 -3.81 4.52 12.85
C ILE A 97 -4.91 5.55 12.72
N PHE A 98 -5.59 5.88 13.80
CA PHE A 98 -6.58 6.96 13.77
C PHE A 98 -5.96 8.29 13.34
N VAL A 99 -4.79 8.62 13.89
CA VAL A 99 -4.05 9.84 13.53
C VAL A 99 -3.53 9.75 12.10
N ALA A 100 -2.91 8.64 11.68
CA ALA A 100 -2.42 8.46 10.32
C ALA A 100 -3.53 8.63 9.29
N TYR A 101 -4.67 7.96 9.51
CA TYR A 101 -5.87 8.08 8.67
C TYR A 101 -6.44 9.51 8.65
N THR A 102 -6.40 10.21 9.78
CA THR A 102 -6.86 11.60 9.84
C THR A 102 -5.92 12.53 9.10
N LEU A 103 -4.61 12.34 9.21
CA LEU A 103 -3.59 13.15 8.53
C LEU A 103 -3.66 12.98 7.00
N ASP A 104 -3.84 11.74 6.55
CA ASP A 104 -4.16 11.38 5.18
C ASP A 104 -5.39 12.14 4.67
N GLY A 105 -6.56 11.96 5.31
CA GLY A 105 -7.81 12.58 4.87
C GLY A 105 -7.86 14.12 4.88
N ILE A 106 -6.94 14.79 5.59
CA ILE A 106 -6.86 16.26 5.63
C ILE A 106 -5.77 16.86 4.74
N ASP A 107 -4.87 16.07 4.14
CA ASP A 107 -3.74 16.61 3.40
C ASP A 107 -4.17 17.39 2.14
N GLY A 108 -5.11 16.87 1.36
CA GLY A 108 -5.67 17.51 0.18
C GLY A 108 -6.56 18.70 0.55
N LYS A 109 -7.20 18.64 1.72
CA LYS A 109 -7.94 19.79 2.28
C LYS A 109 -6.97 20.91 2.67
N GLN A 110 -5.84 20.56 3.28
CA GLN A 110 -4.77 21.50 3.59
C GLN A 110 -4.19 22.09 2.31
N ALA A 111 -3.92 21.27 1.29
CA ALA A 111 -3.40 21.71 0.00
C ALA A 111 -4.31 22.74 -0.68
N ARG A 112 -5.64 22.53 -0.64
CA ARG A 112 -6.62 23.51 -1.12
C ARG A 112 -6.62 24.78 -0.28
N ARG A 113 -6.54 24.65 1.05
CA ARG A 113 -6.51 25.79 2.00
C ARG A 113 -5.26 26.66 1.85
N THR A 114 -4.14 26.08 1.43
CA THR A 114 -2.85 26.77 1.28
C THR A 114 -2.52 27.12 -0.17
N GLY A 115 -3.37 26.75 -1.14
CA GLY A 115 -3.11 27.00 -2.57
C GLY A 115 -1.94 26.20 -3.14
N THR A 116 -1.65 25.03 -2.56
CA THR A 116 -0.50 24.18 -2.93
C THR A 116 -0.94 22.83 -3.50
N SER A 117 -2.14 22.73 -4.05
CA SER A 117 -2.60 21.54 -4.78
C SER A 117 -1.80 21.35 -6.07
N GLY A 118 -1.35 20.13 -6.33
CA GLY A 118 -0.59 19.80 -7.54
C GLY A 118 -0.26 18.32 -7.66
N PRO A 119 0.31 17.89 -8.80
CA PRO A 119 0.62 16.48 -9.08
C PRO A 119 1.61 15.88 -8.09
N LEU A 120 2.52 16.67 -7.51
CA LEU A 120 3.46 16.15 -6.51
C LEU A 120 2.72 15.66 -5.25
N GLY A 121 1.73 16.40 -4.77
CA GLY A 121 1.03 16.07 -3.53
C GLY A 121 0.29 14.74 -3.65
N GLU A 122 -0.47 14.56 -4.72
CA GLU A 122 -1.21 13.32 -4.96
C GLU A 122 -0.28 12.12 -5.26
N LEU A 123 0.82 12.33 -5.99
CA LEU A 123 1.79 11.27 -6.21
C LEU A 123 2.45 10.85 -4.88
N PHE A 124 2.74 11.82 -4.01
CA PHE A 124 3.34 11.56 -2.71
C PHE A 124 2.37 10.77 -1.82
N ASP A 125 1.13 11.23 -1.73
CA ASP A 125 0.01 10.63 -1.02
C ASP A 125 -0.20 9.15 -1.39
N HIS A 126 -0.64 8.91 -2.62
CA HIS A 126 -0.90 7.55 -3.10
C HIS A 126 0.37 6.69 -3.15
N GLY A 127 1.54 7.31 -3.32
CA GLY A 127 2.83 6.64 -3.26
C GLY A 127 3.08 6.01 -1.90
N VAL A 128 2.94 6.78 -0.81
CA VAL A 128 3.13 6.25 0.55
C VAL A 128 1.98 5.35 0.99
N ASP A 129 0.75 5.59 0.53
CA ASP A 129 -0.39 4.71 0.77
C ASP A 129 -0.16 3.29 0.24
N SER A 130 0.46 3.19 -0.93
CA SER A 130 0.80 1.88 -1.51
C SER A 130 1.70 1.07 -0.58
N TYR A 131 2.57 1.72 0.19
CA TYR A 131 3.43 1.07 1.18
C TYR A 131 2.71 0.86 2.53
N SER A 132 1.85 1.79 2.95
CA SER A 132 0.96 1.59 4.11
C SER A 132 0.06 0.36 3.93
N SER A 133 -0.41 0.08 2.71
CA SER A 133 -1.19 -1.11 2.36
C SER A 133 -0.43 -2.44 2.59
N VAL A 134 0.90 -2.37 2.74
CA VAL A 134 1.76 -3.50 3.14
C VAL A 134 1.83 -3.60 4.66
N LEU A 135 2.12 -2.49 5.34
CA LEU A 135 2.42 -2.49 6.77
C LEU A 135 1.17 -2.74 7.62
N VAL A 136 0.03 -2.17 7.23
CA VAL A 136 -1.22 -2.22 8.00
C VAL A 136 -1.72 -3.66 8.20
N PRO A 137 -1.87 -4.49 7.15
CA PRO A 137 -2.28 -5.88 7.33
C PRO A 137 -1.29 -6.70 8.15
N ILE A 138 0.03 -6.44 7.98
CA ILE A 138 1.07 -7.22 8.65
C ILE A 138 0.91 -7.17 10.17
N TYR A 139 0.82 -5.99 10.79
CA TYR A 139 0.69 -5.96 12.25
C TYR A 139 -0.72 -6.36 12.73
N MET A 140 -1.73 -6.37 11.85
CA MET A 140 -3.05 -6.94 12.18
C MET A 140 -2.99 -8.46 12.29
N PHE A 141 -2.14 -9.13 11.51
CA PHE A 141 -1.99 -10.59 11.60
C PHE A 141 -1.50 -11.06 12.98
N SER A 142 -0.75 -10.23 13.71
CA SER A 142 -0.32 -10.49 15.09
C SER A 142 -1.49 -10.65 16.09
N LEU A 143 -2.70 -10.16 15.77
CA LEU A 143 -3.88 -10.37 16.61
C LEU A 143 -4.42 -11.81 16.54
N PHE A 144 -4.19 -12.49 15.43
CA PHE A 144 -4.74 -13.82 15.16
C PHE A 144 -3.71 -14.93 15.37
N GLY A 145 -2.45 -14.66 15.05
CA GLY A 145 -1.36 -15.62 15.13
C GLY A 145 -1.42 -16.72 14.06
N THR A 146 -0.35 -17.50 13.94
CA THR A 146 -0.19 -18.51 12.90
C THR A 146 -1.13 -19.72 13.02
N LEU A 147 -1.66 -20.01 14.21
CA LEU A 147 -2.59 -21.14 14.39
C LEU A 147 -3.98 -20.84 13.79
N ASP A 148 -4.52 -19.65 14.05
CA ASP A 148 -5.86 -19.25 13.61
C ASP A 148 -5.85 -18.60 12.22
N LEU A 149 -4.73 -17.96 11.86
CA LEU A 149 -4.45 -17.37 10.55
C LEU A 149 -3.06 -17.84 10.03
N PRO A 150 -2.92 -19.07 9.52
CA PRO A 150 -1.66 -19.56 8.95
C PRO A 150 -1.02 -18.62 7.91
N PRO A 151 0.32 -18.58 7.79
CA PRO A 151 1.04 -17.71 6.85
C PRO A 151 0.54 -17.75 5.41
N ILE A 152 0.16 -18.93 4.89
CA ILE A 152 -0.42 -19.06 3.54
C ILE A 152 -1.75 -18.30 3.39
N ARG A 153 -2.54 -18.17 4.45
CA ARG A 153 -3.78 -17.39 4.45
C ARG A 153 -3.50 -15.90 4.58
N MET A 154 -2.54 -15.53 5.44
CA MET A 154 -2.02 -14.15 5.49
C MET A 154 -1.55 -13.67 4.11
N PHE A 155 -0.87 -14.54 3.34
CA PHE A 155 -0.47 -14.27 1.96
C PHE A 155 -1.65 -13.93 1.05
N PHE A 156 -2.75 -14.68 1.08
CA PHE A 156 -3.92 -14.35 0.27
C PHE A 156 -4.68 -13.11 0.76
N VAL A 157 -4.68 -12.84 2.07
CA VAL A 157 -5.24 -11.59 2.61
C VAL A 157 -4.45 -10.39 2.12
N ILE A 158 -3.12 -10.41 2.22
CA ILE A 158 -2.32 -9.27 1.78
C ILE A 158 -2.44 -9.05 0.26
N TRP A 159 -2.52 -10.13 -0.53
CA TRP A 159 -2.79 -10.02 -1.96
C TRP A 159 -4.18 -9.45 -2.28
N ASN A 160 -5.20 -9.73 -1.46
CA ASN A 160 -6.49 -9.08 -1.60
C ASN A 160 -6.40 -7.56 -1.33
N VAL A 161 -5.63 -7.14 -0.32
CA VAL A 161 -5.35 -5.72 -0.06
C VAL A 161 -4.63 -5.08 -1.24
N PHE A 162 -3.59 -5.73 -1.77
CA PHE A 162 -2.86 -5.26 -2.94
C PHE A 162 -3.76 -5.10 -4.16
N LEU A 163 -4.64 -6.08 -4.42
CA LEU A 163 -5.59 -6.03 -5.53
C LEU A 163 -6.56 -4.86 -5.39
N ASN A 164 -7.15 -4.67 -4.21
CA ASN A 164 -8.10 -3.57 -3.97
C ASN A 164 -7.45 -2.19 -4.17
N PHE A 165 -6.22 -2.01 -3.67
CA PHE A 165 -5.45 -0.79 -3.89
C PHE A 165 -5.15 -0.59 -5.37
N TYR A 166 -4.59 -1.61 -6.03
CA TYR A 166 -4.13 -1.53 -7.41
C TYR A 166 -5.25 -1.26 -8.41
N LEU A 167 -6.42 -1.86 -8.20
CA LEU A 167 -7.55 -1.73 -9.13
C LEU A 167 -8.11 -0.30 -9.20
N SER A 168 -8.01 0.48 -8.12
CA SER A 168 -8.42 1.89 -8.12
C SER A 168 -7.52 2.75 -9.04
N HIS A 169 -6.22 2.47 -9.07
CA HIS A 169 -5.29 3.10 -10.02
C HIS A 169 -5.41 2.53 -11.43
N PHE A 170 -5.69 1.23 -11.57
CA PHE A 170 -6.00 0.64 -12.87
C PHE A 170 -7.24 1.31 -13.50
N GLU A 171 -8.27 1.58 -12.71
CA GLU A 171 -9.45 2.33 -13.14
C GLU A 171 -9.08 3.72 -13.63
N LYS A 172 -8.31 4.48 -12.82
CA LYS A 172 -7.88 5.83 -13.19
C LYS A 172 -6.99 5.86 -14.43
N TYR A 173 -6.10 4.88 -14.61
CA TYR A 173 -5.27 4.77 -15.81
C TYR A 173 -6.11 4.65 -17.11
N ASN A 174 -7.28 4.02 -17.03
CA ASN A 174 -8.18 3.78 -18.16
C ASN A 174 -9.24 4.88 -18.33
N THR A 175 -9.75 5.44 -17.23
CA THR A 175 -10.86 6.41 -17.23
C THR A 175 -10.38 7.86 -17.16
N GLY A 176 -9.21 8.13 -16.61
CA GLY A 176 -8.74 9.48 -16.27
C GLY A 176 -9.36 10.07 -15.00
N VAL A 177 -10.17 9.29 -14.26
CA VAL A 177 -10.86 9.72 -13.03
C VAL A 177 -10.51 8.76 -11.90
N MET A 178 -10.14 9.30 -10.74
CA MET A 178 -9.95 8.50 -9.53
C MET A 178 -11.30 8.32 -8.81
N PHE A 179 -11.89 7.14 -8.85
CA PHE A 179 -13.04 6.85 -7.99
C PHE A 179 -12.52 6.35 -6.65
N LEU A 180 -12.91 7.03 -5.57
CA LEU A 180 -12.46 6.62 -4.23
C LEU A 180 -13.22 5.35 -3.80
N PRO A 181 -12.50 4.29 -3.38
CA PRO A 181 -13.11 3.02 -3.05
C PRO A 181 -13.90 3.13 -1.74
N TRP A 182 -15.17 2.71 -1.76
CA TRP A 182 -16.05 2.78 -0.59
C TRP A 182 -15.48 2.06 0.63
N GLY A 183 -14.79 0.94 0.40
CA GLY A 183 -14.23 0.10 1.46
C GLY A 183 -13.08 0.74 2.24
N TYR A 184 -12.44 1.81 1.73
CA TYR A 184 -11.25 2.37 2.38
C TYR A 184 -11.54 2.90 3.78
N ASP A 185 -12.49 3.83 3.91
CA ASP A 185 -12.82 4.43 5.21
C ASP A 185 -13.34 3.41 6.21
N PHE A 186 -14.17 2.46 5.75
CA PHE A 186 -14.66 1.36 6.59
C PHE A 186 -13.52 0.48 7.07
N THR A 187 -12.52 0.23 6.23
CA THR A 187 -11.33 -0.55 6.60
C THR A 187 -10.48 0.21 7.61
N MET A 188 -10.23 1.50 7.42
CA MET A 188 -9.41 2.31 8.35
C MET A 188 -10.07 2.43 9.72
N TRP A 189 -11.39 2.62 9.78
CA TRP A 189 -12.15 2.55 11.03
C TRP A 189 -12.16 1.15 11.62
N GLY A 190 -12.36 0.11 10.79
CA GLY A 190 -12.34 -1.29 11.23
C GLY A 190 -11.01 -1.66 11.90
N VAL A 191 -9.88 -1.28 11.30
CA VAL A 191 -8.54 -1.46 11.87
C VAL A 191 -8.41 -0.70 13.19
N THR A 192 -8.75 0.59 13.20
CA THR A 192 -8.68 1.43 14.40
C THR A 192 -9.48 0.85 15.57
N LEU A 193 -10.73 0.46 15.32
CA LEU A 193 -11.62 -0.09 16.33
C LEU A 193 -11.19 -1.48 16.79
N THR A 194 -10.65 -2.31 15.90
CA THR A 194 -10.11 -3.64 16.24
C THR A 194 -8.92 -3.50 17.19
N LEU A 195 -7.97 -2.61 16.88
CA LEU A 195 -6.81 -2.34 17.74
C LEU A 195 -7.24 -1.76 19.09
N PHE A 196 -8.20 -0.82 19.08
CA PHE A 196 -8.74 -0.25 20.32
C PHE A 196 -9.47 -1.30 21.18
N ALA A 197 -10.27 -2.17 20.57
CA ALA A 197 -10.95 -3.28 21.26
C ALA A 197 -9.94 -4.26 21.88
N SER A 198 -8.83 -4.53 21.18
CA SER A 198 -7.72 -5.36 21.69
C SER A 198 -7.10 -4.76 22.95
N TRP A 199 -7.01 -3.43 23.05
CA TRP A 199 -6.61 -2.78 24.29
C TRP A 199 -7.70 -2.89 25.37
N CYS A 200 -8.96 -2.55 25.05
CA CYS A 200 -10.08 -2.50 26.01
C CYS A 200 -10.36 -3.85 26.67
N PHE A 201 -10.50 -4.90 25.86
CA PHE A 201 -10.95 -6.23 26.31
C PHE A 201 -9.81 -7.25 26.42
N GLY A 202 -8.61 -6.89 25.96
CA GLY A 202 -7.48 -7.80 25.79
C GLY A 202 -7.45 -8.39 24.38
N PRO A 203 -6.28 -8.57 23.76
CA PRO A 203 -6.15 -9.16 22.43
C PRO A 203 -6.62 -10.64 22.39
N GLU A 204 -6.74 -11.30 23.55
CA GLU A 204 -7.21 -12.68 23.65
C GLU A 204 -8.65 -12.87 23.14
N ILE A 205 -9.45 -11.81 23.07
CA ILE A 205 -10.81 -11.87 22.50
C ILE A 205 -10.83 -12.45 21.08
N TRP A 206 -9.77 -12.23 20.30
CA TRP A 206 -9.68 -12.69 18.91
C TRP A 206 -9.43 -14.19 18.77
N ARG A 207 -9.13 -14.88 19.88
CA ARG A 207 -9.03 -16.35 19.93
C ARG A 207 -10.36 -17.02 20.31
N HIS A 208 -11.26 -16.27 20.95
CA HIS A 208 -12.52 -16.81 21.45
C HIS A 208 -13.37 -17.27 20.27
N ARG A 209 -13.73 -18.55 20.27
CA ARG A 209 -14.53 -19.14 19.21
C ARG A 209 -15.94 -18.56 19.25
N LEU A 210 -16.39 -18.04 18.12
CA LEU A 210 -17.76 -17.59 17.91
C LEU A 210 -18.71 -18.82 17.83
N PRO A 211 -20.04 -18.63 17.86
CA PRO A 211 -21.00 -19.73 17.69
C PRO A 211 -20.64 -20.62 16.51
N TYR A 212 -20.90 -21.93 16.66
CA TYR A 212 -20.51 -22.96 15.69
C TYR A 212 -19.00 -23.17 15.51
N GLY A 213 -18.18 -22.67 16.44
CA GLY A 213 -16.73 -22.89 16.44
C GLY A 213 -15.96 -21.98 15.46
N ILE A 214 -16.59 -20.91 14.97
CA ILE A 214 -15.97 -20.02 13.99
C ILE A 214 -14.85 -19.22 14.66
N VAL A 215 -13.67 -19.24 14.05
CA VAL A 215 -12.51 -18.47 14.49
C VAL A 215 -12.64 -17.02 14.01
N PRO A 216 -12.44 -15.99 14.86
CA PRO A 216 -12.52 -14.59 14.45
C PRO A 216 -11.65 -14.23 13.24
N ALA A 217 -10.48 -14.84 13.09
CA ALA A 217 -9.62 -14.71 11.90
C ALA A 217 -10.36 -15.02 10.59
N ARG A 218 -11.22 -16.05 10.57
CA ARG A 218 -12.02 -16.43 9.40
C ARG A 218 -13.05 -15.35 9.05
N VAL A 219 -13.61 -14.69 10.06
CA VAL A 219 -14.54 -13.56 9.86
C VAL A 219 -13.79 -12.37 9.30
N PHE A 220 -12.62 -12.04 9.85
CA PHE A 220 -11.73 -10.99 9.35
C PHE A 220 -11.37 -11.20 7.86
N GLU A 221 -10.93 -12.41 7.50
CA GLU A 221 -10.65 -12.77 6.11
C GLU A 221 -11.86 -12.66 5.21
N PHE A 222 -13.00 -13.19 5.64
CA PHE A 222 -14.23 -13.14 4.86
C PHE A 222 -14.66 -11.69 4.63
N ILE A 223 -14.61 -10.83 5.64
CA ILE A 223 -14.96 -9.41 5.54
C ILE A 223 -14.03 -8.71 4.53
N LEU A 224 -12.71 -8.88 4.67
CA LEU A 224 -11.76 -8.24 3.75
C LEU A 224 -11.98 -8.70 2.30
N ILE A 225 -12.05 -10.01 2.06
CA ILE A 225 -12.21 -10.57 0.71
C ILE A 225 -13.56 -10.17 0.10
N SER A 226 -14.64 -10.32 0.85
CA SER A 226 -16.00 -10.01 0.37
C SER A 226 -16.20 -8.52 0.14
N SER A 227 -15.60 -7.64 0.98
CA SER A 227 -15.70 -6.19 0.80
C SER A 227 -15.19 -5.77 -0.58
N GLY A 228 -14.00 -6.21 -1.00
CA GLY A 228 -13.46 -5.90 -2.33
C GLY A 228 -14.33 -6.42 -3.48
N LEU A 229 -14.77 -7.67 -3.36
CA LEU A 229 -15.61 -8.34 -4.37
C LEU A 229 -16.99 -7.70 -4.53
N VAL A 230 -17.57 -7.17 -3.46
CA VAL A 230 -18.92 -6.60 -3.47
C VAL A 230 -18.89 -5.10 -3.73
N THR A 231 -18.02 -4.36 -3.06
CA THR A 231 -18.06 -2.89 -3.03
C THR A 231 -17.05 -2.22 -3.96
N SER A 232 -16.07 -2.94 -4.50
CA SER A 232 -15.01 -2.34 -5.34
C SER A 232 -15.03 -2.88 -6.77
N HIS A 233 -14.76 -4.17 -6.96
CA HIS A 233 -14.48 -4.71 -8.29
C HIS A 233 -15.62 -4.54 -9.32
N PRO A 234 -16.90 -4.80 -8.98
CA PRO A 234 -18.00 -4.63 -9.94
C PRO A 234 -18.19 -3.16 -10.33
N ILE A 235 -17.95 -2.23 -9.39
CA ILE A 235 -18.05 -0.79 -9.62
C ILE A 235 -16.95 -0.34 -10.58
N ILE A 236 -15.71 -0.78 -10.34
CA ILE A 236 -14.57 -0.49 -11.22
C ILE A 236 -14.82 -0.98 -12.65
N ILE A 237 -15.27 -2.24 -12.80
CA ILE A 237 -15.61 -2.80 -14.12
C ILE A 237 -16.70 -1.97 -14.80
N LYS A 238 -17.76 -1.63 -14.06
CA LYS A 238 -18.87 -0.80 -14.55
C LYS A 238 -18.41 0.59 -14.97
N ASN A 239 -17.53 1.22 -14.21
CA ASN A 239 -17.01 2.57 -14.49
C ASN A 239 -16.10 2.58 -15.71
N ILE A 240 -15.19 1.61 -15.83
CA ILE A 240 -14.36 1.43 -17.04
C ILE A 240 -15.27 1.20 -18.25
N TYR A 241 -16.20 0.25 -18.18
CA TYR A 241 -17.16 -0.03 -19.25
C TYR A 241 -17.95 1.22 -19.66
N ASN A 242 -18.52 1.94 -18.69
CA ASN A 242 -19.29 3.15 -18.97
C ASN A 242 -18.43 4.26 -19.56
N SER A 243 -17.19 4.43 -19.12
CA SER A 243 -16.28 5.43 -19.67
C SER A 243 -15.96 5.15 -21.15
N TYR A 244 -15.79 3.87 -21.52
CA TYR A 244 -15.57 3.43 -22.90
C TYR A 244 -16.83 3.55 -23.76
N ARG A 245 -17.97 3.10 -23.23
CA ARG A 245 -19.27 3.20 -23.93
C ARG A 245 -19.65 4.66 -24.21
N LYS A 246 -19.43 5.55 -23.24
CA LYS A 246 -19.75 6.98 -23.35
C LYS A 246 -18.62 7.82 -23.98
N ARG A 247 -17.49 7.20 -24.32
CA ARG A 247 -16.29 7.87 -24.88
C ARG A 247 -15.76 9.02 -24.01
N THR A 248 -15.82 8.86 -22.69
CA THR A 248 -15.32 9.84 -21.71
C THR A 248 -13.97 9.45 -21.10
N GLY A 249 -13.56 8.18 -21.22
CA GLY A 249 -12.27 7.70 -20.73
C GLY A 249 -11.12 7.97 -21.71
N LYS A 250 -9.97 7.32 -21.49
CA LYS A 250 -8.77 7.49 -22.36
C LYS A 250 -8.82 6.71 -23.67
N MET A 251 -9.84 5.90 -23.89
CA MET A 251 -10.09 5.10 -25.12
C MET A 251 -8.88 4.28 -25.58
N ARG A 252 -8.11 3.74 -24.62
CA ARG A 252 -6.94 2.91 -24.93
C ARG A 252 -7.38 1.59 -25.59
N PRO A 253 -6.65 1.08 -26.60
CA PRO A 253 -6.84 -0.28 -27.09
C PRO A 253 -6.79 -1.30 -25.94
N ILE A 254 -7.53 -2.41 -26.05
CA ILE A 254 -7.70 -3.39 -24.95
C ILE A 254 -6.36 -3.85 -24.36
N LEU A 255 -5.37 -4.14 -25.20
CA LEU A 255 -4.05 -4.58 -24.73
C LEU A 255 -3.29 -3.49 -23.95
N GLU A 256 -3.46 -2.22 -24.32
CA GLU A 256 -2.88 -1.09 -23.59
C GLU A 256 -3.67 -0.78 -22.32
N ALA A 257 -4.99 -1.00 -22.34
CA ALA A 257 -5.86 -0.84 -21.19
C ALA A 257 -5.53 -1.86 -20.08
N LEU A 258 -5.25 -3.11 -20.46
CA LEU A 258 -4.88 -4.21 -19.56
C LEU A 258 -3.41 -4.21 -19.12
N ARG A 259 -2.55 -3.41 -19.78
CA ARG A 259 -1.10 -3.39 -19.56
C ARG A 259 -0.66 -3.24 -18.10
N PRO A 260 -1.31 -2.41 -17.24
CA PRO A 260 -0.95 -2.33 -15.82
C PRO A 260 -1.08 -3.67 -15.08
N LEU A 261 -1.97 -4.56 -15.52
CA LEU A 261 -2.17 -5.86 -14.87
C LEU A 261 -1.01 -6.84 -15.09
N TYR A 262 -0.12 -6.59 -16.06
CA TYR A 262 1.01 -7.47 -16.33
C TYR A 262 2.03 -7.52 -15.18
N PRO A 263 2.67 -6.42 -14.75
CA PRO A 263 3.62 -6.48 -13.64
C PRO A 263 2.96 -6.93 -12.33
N PHE A 264 1.71 -6.54 -12.07
CA PHE A 264 0.95 -6.97 -10.90
C PHE A 264 0.68 -8.48 -10.90
N GLY A 265 0.15 -9.01 -12.01
CA GLY A 265 -0.16 -10.43 -12.17
C GLY A 265 1.09 -11.30 -12.19
N LEU A 266 2.19 -10.83 -12.80
CA LEU A 266 3.46 -11.54 -12.78
C LEU A 266 4.05 -11.60 -11.37
N LEU A 267 3.98 -10.51 -10.58
CA LEU A 267 4.38 -10.54 -9.18
C LEU A 267 3.54 -11.58 -8.39
N PHE A 268 2.22 -11.61 -8.62
CA PHE A 268 1.35 -12.61 -8.00
C PHE A 268 1.75 -14.04 -8.35
N VAL A 269 1.99 -14.32 -9.63
CA VAL A 269 2.41 -15.65 -10.08
C VAL A 269 3.77 -16.03 -9.49
N ILE A 270 4.79 -15.17 -9.58
CA ILE A 270 6.14 -15.48 -9.09
C ILE A 270 6.12 -15.74 -7.58
N THR A 271 5.45 -14.89 -6.81
CA THR A 271 5.38 -15.04 -5.35
C THR A 271 4.54 -16.24 -4.94
N THR A 272 3.45 -16.54 -5.65
CA THR A 272 2.65 -17.75 -5.45
C THR A 272 3.49 -18.99 -5.71
N LEU A 273 4.18 -19.07 -6.86
CA LEU A 273 5.06 -20.20 -7.16
C LEU A 273 6.15 -20.35 -6.09
N TRP A 274 6.74 -19.25 -5.62
CA TRP A 274 7.74 -19.30 -4.56
C TRP A 274 7.18 -19.86 -3.25
N VAL A 275 6.03 -19.35 -2.76
CA VAL A 275 5.49 -19.82 -1.49
C VAL A 275 5.00 -21.27 -1.54
N TRP A 276 4.52 -21.75 -2.69
CA TRP A 276 4.03 -23.12 -2.85
C TRP A 276 5.14 -24.14 -3.10
N TYR A 277 6.21 -23.74 -3.81
CA TYR A 277 7.27 -24.65 -4.23
C TYR A 277 8.63 -24.43 -3.53
N SER A 278 8.73 -23.50 -2.57
CA SER A 278 9.94 -23.34 -1.75
C SER A 278 10.27 -24.65 -1.04
N ARG A 279 11.49 -25.17 -1.28
CA ARG A 279 11.96 -26.44 -0.72
C ARG A 279 12.12 -26.39 0.80
N ASN A 280 12.45 -25.22 1.36
CA ASN A 280 12.63 -25.01 2.79
C ASN A 280 11.40 -24.44 3.50
N GLN A 281 10.26 -24.30 2.80
CA GLN A 281 9.01 -23.73 3.36
C GLN A 281 9.24 -22.34 4.00
N ILE A 282 9.99 -21.47 3.30
CA ILE A 282 10.46 -20.20 3.86
C ILE A 282 9.33 -19.26 4.32
N LEU A 283 8.12 -19.40 3.75
CA LEU A 283 6.96 -18.62 4.16
C LEU A 283 6.59 -18.88 5.63
N ASP A 284 6.65 -20.14 6.09
CA ASP A 284 6.31 -20.47 7.47
C ASP A 284 7.42 -20.09 8.45
N LEU A 285 8.66 -19.98 7.94
CA LEU A 285 9.84 -19.62 8.74
C LEU A 285 10.02 -18.11 8.89
N GLU A 286 9.74 -17.34 7.84
CA GLU A 286 10.01 -15.91 7.77
C GLU A 286 8.84 -15.14 7.10
N PRO A 287 7.59 -15.29 7.58
CA PRO A 287 6.41 -14.73 6.90
C PRO A 287 6.44 -13.21 6.82
N ARG A 288 6.83 -12.54 7.91
CA ARG A 288 6.81 -11.07 8.01
C ARG A 288 7.72 -10.41 6.98
N ILE A 289 8.96 -10.90 6.84
CA ILE A 289 9.91 -10.32 5.89
C ILE A 289 9.53 -10.65 4.44
N MET A 290 8.95 -11.83 4.19
CA MET A 290 8.41 -12.21 2.88
C MET A 290 7.28 -11.25 2.47
N PHE A 291 6.37 -10.92 3.38
CA PHE A 291 5.31 -9.93 3.11
C PHE A 291 5.86 -8.52 2.87
N VAL A 292 6.89 -8.10 3.61
CA VAL A 292 7.58 -6.83 3.36
C VAL A 292 8.25 -6.82 1.98
N LEU A 293 8.90 -7.92 1.56
CA LEU A 293 9.50 -8.06 0.24
C LEU A 293 8.45 -7.92 -0.86
N PHE A 294 7.40 -8.74 -0.79
CA PHE A 294 6.34 -8.75 -1.80
C PHE A 294 5.63 -7.40 -1.86
N GLY A 295 5.33 -6.82 -0.71
CA GLY A 295 4.72 -5.50 -0.60
C GLY A 295 5.60 -4.36 -1.10
N THR A 296 6.91 -4.40 -0.86
CA THR A 296 7.84 -3.40 -1.38
C THR A 296 7.89 -3.39 -2.90
N ILE A 297 7.94 -4.57 -3.53
CA ILE A 297 7.92 -4.69 -4.99
C ILE A 297 6.56 -4.27 -5.54
N PHE A 298 5.46 -4.68 -4.89
CA PHE A 298 4.11 -4.23 -5.21
C PHE A 298 3.97 -2.70 -5.15
N SER A 299 4.46 -2.07 -4.09
CA SER A 299 4.44 -0.62 -3.92
C SER A 299 5.28 0.07 -5.00
N ASN A 300 6.44 -0.51 -5.39
CA ASN A 300 7.21 0.02 -6.53
C ASN A 300 6.45 -0.06 -7.86
N ILE A 301 5.75 -1.17 -8.12
CA ILE A 301 4.88 -1.32 -9.30
C ILE A 301 3.74 -0.30 -9.27
N SER A 302 3.13 -0.09 -8.09
CA SER A 302 2.04 0.86 -7.89
C SER A 302 2.48 2.30 -8.12
N CYS A 303 3.62 2.74 -7.57
CA CYS A 303 4.15 4.08 -7.79
C CYS A 303 4.43 4.35 -9.28
N ARG A 304 4.91 3.36 -10.03
CA ARG A 304 5.11 3.49 -11.48
C ARG A 304 3.79 3.64 -12.24
N LEU A 305 2.74 2.91 -11.84
CA LEU A 305 1.40 3.10 -12.38
C LEU A 305 0.86 4.49 -12.05
N ILE A 306 1.09 4.97 -10.82
CA ILE A 306 0.67 6.32 -10.37
C ILE A 306 1.36 7.41 -11.20
N VAL A 307 2.66 7.28 -11.47
CA VAL A 307 3.36 8.18 -12.41
C VAL A 307 2.69 8.12 -13.78
N ALA A 308 2.54 6.93 -14.36
CA ALA A 308 2.03 6.77 -15.72
C ALA A 308 0.60 7.30 -15.91
N GLN A 309 -0.30 7.05 -14.95
CA GLN A 309 -1.68 7.52 -15.03
C GLN A 309 -1.79 9.04 -14.94
N MET A 310 -0.93 9.69 -14.14
CA MET A 310 -0.93 11.14 -13.90
C MET A 310 -0.21 11.90 -15.02
N SER A 311 0.92 11.40 -15.53
CA SER A 311 1.60 11.99 -16.67
C SER A 311 1.01 11.59 -18.04
N ASP A 312 -0.05 10.78 -18.02
CA ASP A 312 -0.67 10.19 -19.22
C ASP A 312 0.31 9.46 -20.15
N THR A 313 1.28 8.76 -19.58
CA THR A 313 2.24 7.95 -20.31
C THR A 313 1.88 6.47 -20.27
N ARG A 314 2.54 5.70 -21.13
CA ARG A 314 2.37 4.25 -21.17
C ARG A 314 3.05 3.63 -19.94
N THR A 315 2.32 2.80 -19.19
CA THR A 315 2.89 2.08 -18.04
C THR A 315 3.95 1.05 -18.46
N ASP A 316 4.86 0.71 -17.57
CA ASP A 316 5.80 -0.40 -17.74
C ASP A 316 5.04 -1.74 -17.71
N ALA A 317 5.42 -2.70 -18.56
CA ALA A 317 4.89 -4.07 -18.51
C ALA A 317 5.73 -5.01 -17.62
N TRP A 318 6.93 -4.57 -17.23
CA TRP A 318 7.87 -5.32 -16.40
C TRP A 318 8.52 -4.38 -15.39
N ASN A 319 8.67 -4.84 -14.15
CA ASN A 319 9.38 -4.10 -13.11
C ASN A 319 10.78 -4.70 -12.92
N ALA A 320 11.82 -3.86 -12.92
CA ALA A 320 13.20 -4.33 -12.81
C ALA A 320 13.50 -5.13 -11.53
N LEU A 321 12.79 -4.85 -10.41
CA LEU A 321 12.94 -5.61 -9.16
C LEU A 321 12.45 -7.06 -9.27
N MET A 322 11.71 -7.40 -10.32
CA MET A 322 11.30 -8.77 -10.57
C MET A 322 12.47 -9.65 -11.03
N TRP A 323 13.55 -9.10 -11.58
CA TRP A 323 14.73 -9.89 -11.95
C TRP A 323 15.38 -10.60 -10.76
N PRO A 324 15.82 -9.88 -9.71
CA PRO A 324 16.39 -10.54 -8.53
C PRO A 324 15.33 -11.35 -7.77
N LEU A 325 14.04 -10.98 -7.83
CA LEU A 325 12.96 -11.79 -7.27
C LEU A 325 12.86 -13.17 -7.96
N CYS A 326 12.79 -13.19 -9.30
CA CYS A 326 12.75 -14.43 -10.08
C CYS A 326 13.98 -15.29 -9.81
N PHE A 327 15.16 -14.68 -9.71
CA PHE A 327 16.39 -15.40 -9.39
C PHE A 327 16.29 -16.10 -8.04
N VAL A 328 15.95 -15.37 -6.96
CA VAL A 328 15.86 -15.97 -5.62
C VAL A 328 14.73 -17.01 -5.54
N ALA A 329 13.57 -16.73 -6.13
CA ALA A 329 12.46 -17.69 -6.19
C ALA A 329 12.87 -18.97 -6.93
N PHE A 330 13.57 -18.85 -8.07
CA PHE A 330 14.07 -19.99 -8.83
C PHE A 330 15.06 -20.82 -8.02
N MET A 331 16.07 -20.20 -7.38
CA MET A 331 17.03 -20.92 -6.53
C MET A 331 16.35 -21.63 -5.35
N SER A 332 15.28 -21.03 -4.81
CA SER A 332 14.53 -21.57 -3.67
C SER A 332 13.63 -22.76 -4.05
N CYS A 333 13.07 -22.74 -5.26
CA CYS A 333 12.12 -23.77 -5.71
C CYS A 333 12.79 -24.92 -6.49
N VAL A 334 13.84 -24.63 -7.25
CA VAL A 334 14.49 -25.58 -8.15
C VAL A 334 15.77 -26.12 -7.49
N PRO A 335 16.02 -27.45 -7.52
CA PRO A 335 17.24 -28.05 -6.97
C PRO A 335 18.46 -27.82 -7.88
N VAL A 336 18.80 -26.54 -8.10
CA VAL A 336 19.94 -26.10 -8.92
C VAL A 336 21.26 -26.61 -8.33
N ASP A 337 21.34 -26.66 -7.01
CA ASP A 337 22.42 -27.27 -6.23
C ASP A 337 22.65 -28.73 -6.63
N GLU A 338 21.60 -29.55 -6.69
CA GLU A 338 21.71 -30.94 -7.13
C GLU A 338 22.08 -31.05 -8.61
N LEU A 339 21.46 -30.21 -9.46
CA LEU A 339 21.69 -30.22 -10.91
C LEU A 339 23.13 -29.84 -11.30
N LEU A 340 23.74 -28.91 -10.55
CA LEU A 340 25.08 -28.40 -10.82
C LEU A 340 26.17 -29.01 -9.91
N GLY A 341 25.80 -29.94 -9.01
CA GLY A 341 26.73 -30.59 -8.09
C GLY A 341 27.29 -29.65 -7.00
N PHE A 342 26.56 -28.61 -6.62
CA PHE A 342 26.92 -27.71 -5.53
C PHE A 342 26.37 -28.18 -4.18
N ALA A 343 26.85 -27.56 -3.09
CA ALA A 343 26.30 -27.80 -1.76
C ALA A 343 24.81 -27.42 -1.69
N PRO A 344 23.98 -28.16 -0.94
CA PRO A 344 22.55 -27.89 -0.87
C PRO A 344 22.22 -26.48 -0.36
N ILE A 345 21.15 -25.89 -0.91
CA ILE A 345 20.64 -24.61 -0.40
C ILE A 345 19.93 -24.85 0.93
N THR A 346 20.68 -24.65 2.01
CA THR A 346 20.16 -24.78 3.38
C THR A 346 19.12 -23.70 3.68
N VAL A 347 18.26 -23.97 4.68
CA VAL A 347 17.34 -22.98 5.27
C VAL A 347 18.05 -21.67 5.60
N HIS A 348 19.24 -21.73 6.20
CA HIS A 348 20.01 -20.54 6.57
C HIS A 348 20.41 -19.72 5.34
N THR A 349 20.84 -20.39 4.26
CA THR A 349 21.16 -19.73 2.99
C THR A 349 19.92 -19.05 2.39
N GLU A 350 18.77 -19.73 2.34
CA GLU A 350 17.53 -19.15 1.82
C GLU A 350 17.07 -17.94 2.62
N ARG A 351 17.14 -17.98 3.96
CA ARG A 351 16.86 -16.82 4.82
C ARG A 351 17.72 -15.60 4.46
N TRP A 352 19.03 -15.80 4.30
CA TRP A 352 19.92 -14.70 3.88
C TRP A 352 19.61 -14.17 2.49
N MET A 353 19.25 -15.04 1.53
CA MET A 353 18.79 -14.59 0.22
C MET A 353 17.56 -13.68 0.32
N VAL A 354 16.57 -14.06 1.14
CA VAL A 354 15.37 -13.25 1.40
C VAL A 354 15.72 -11.93 2.08
N TYR A 355 16.57 -11.94 3.11
CA TYR A 355 16.99 -10.72 3.81
C TYR A 355 17.73 -9.74 2.90
N MET A 356 18.68 -10.23 2.11
CA MET A 356 19.42 -9.42 1.15
C MET A 356 18.50 -8.86 0.07
N LEU A 357 17.61 -9.68 -0.49
CA LEU A 357 16.66 -9.25 -1.51
C LEU A 357 15.67 -8.21 -0.97
N THR A 358 15.15 -8.42 0.24
CA THR A 358 14.25 -7.47 0.90
C THR A 358 14.93 -6.14 1.16
N THR A 359 16.16 -6.19 1.67
CA THR A 359 16.98 -5.00 1.92
C THR A 359 17.23 -4.25 0.62
N PHE A 360 17.68 -4.95 -0.43
CA PHE A 360 17.91 -4.39 -1.75
C PHE A 360 16.64 -3.76 -2.34
N ALA A 361 15.52 -4.49 -2.33
CA ALA A 361 14.24 -4.00 -2.86
C ALA A 361 13.75 -2.76 -2.10
N THR A 362 13.92 -2.74 -0.78
CA THR A 362 13.55 -1.60 0.08
C THR A 362 14.39 -0.37 -0.25
N PHE A 363 15.72 -0.52 -0.34
CA PHE A 363 16.59 0.60 -0.74
C PHE A 363 16.30 1.08 -2.16
N ALA A 364 16.06 0.17 -3.10
CA ALA A 364 15.70 0.54 -4.47
C ALA A 364 14.36 1.27 -4.54
N HIS A 365 13.37 0.86 -3.74
CA HIS A 365 12.08 1.53 -3.63
C HIS A 365 12.22 2.93 -3.03
N ILE A 366 12.95 3.08 -1.92
CA ILE A 366 13.22 4.39 -1.29
C ILE A 366 13.98 5.31 -2.25
N HIS A 367 14.99 4.79 -2.95
CA HIS A 367 15.76 5.56 -3.91
C HIS A 367 14.90 6.02 -5.09
N TYR A 368 13.99 5.17 -5.58
CA TYR A 368 13.00 5.54 -6.60
C TYR A 368 12.07 6.65 -6.11
N GLY A 369 11.44 6.48 -4.94
CA GLY A 369 10.52 7.46 -4.36
C GLY A 369 11.18 8.82 -4.10
N HIS A 370 12.37 8.82 -3.50
CA HIS A 370 13.16 10.03 -3.31
C HIS A 370 13.54 10.70 -4.65
N GLY A 371 13.94 9.91 -5.65
CA GLY A 371 14.30 10.39 -6.98
C GLY A 371 13.14 11.11 -7.68
N ILE A 372 11.97 10.45 -7.79
CA ILE A 372 10.80 11.06 -8.46
C ILE A 372 10.31 12.32 -7.73
N VAL A 373 10.28 12.32 -6.40
CA VAL A 373 9.87 13.48 -5.60
C VAL A 373 10.82 14.65 -5.84
N ARG A 374 12.13 14.39 -5.84
CA ARG A 374 13.13 15.42 -6.11
C ARG A 374 13.02 15.97 -7.53
N GLU A 375 12.92 15.11 -8.54
CA GLU A 375 12.78 15.52 -9.94
C GLU A 375 11.52 16.37 -10.17
N MET A 376 10.40 16.03 -9.53
CA MET A 376 9.18 16.86 -9.56
C MET A 376 9.35 18.18 -8.81
N CYS A 377 10.00 18.18 -7.64
CA CYS A 377 10.31 19.41 -6.91
C CYS A 377 11.17 20.36 -7.75
N ASP A 378 12.19 19.83 -8.42
CA ASP A 378 13.09 20.59 -9.28
C ASP A 378 12.34 21.11 -10.52
N HIS A 379 11.48 20.30 -11.15
CA HIS A 379 10.66 20.70 -12.31
C HIS A 379 9.64 21.80 -11.99
N PHE A 380 8.92 21.68 -10.87
CA PHE A 380 7.92 22.67 -10.45
C PHE A 380 8.50 23.82 -9.63
N ASN A 381 9.81 23.81 -9.34
CA ASN A 381 10.49 24.77 -8.48
C ASN A 381 9.83 24.94 -7.09
N ILE A 382 9.48 23.81 -6.47
CA ILE A 382 8.85 23.75 -5.13
C ILE A 382 9.68 22.92 -4.15
N LYS A 383 9.31 22.96 -2.87
CA LYS A 383 9.91 22.12 -1.83
C LYS A 383 8.85 21.17 -1.26
N CYS A 384 9.16 19.87 -1.23
CA CYS A 384 8.21 18.83 -0.82
C CYS A 384 7.56 19.10 0.56
N PHE A 385 8.36 19.46 1.57
CA PHE A 385 7.89 19.62 2.96
C PHE A 385 7.83 21.07 3.43
N ARG A 386 7.83 22.04 2.53
CA ARG A 386 7.77 23.46 2.91
C ARG A 386 6.90 24.24 1.94
N ILE A 387 5.94 24.97 2.50
CA ILE A 387 5.18 25.96 1.75
C ILE A 387 6.07 27.18 1.54
N THR A 388 6.46 27.42 0.29
CA THR A 388 7.00 28.71 -0.14
C THR A 388 5.82 29.61 -0.50
N LYS A 389 5.77 30.83 0.06
CA LYS A 389 4.72 31.80 -0.29
C LYS A 389 4.68 32.00 -1.81
N PRO A 390 3.49 32.22 -2.41
CA PRO A 390 3.43 32.78 -3.76
C PRO A 390 4.26 34.07 -3.76
N ILE A 391 5.07 34.27 -4.80
CA ILE A 391 5.64 35.59 -5.09
C ILE A 391 4.42 36.52 -5.22
N ALA A 392 4.35 37.55 -4.39
CA ALA A 392 3.27 38.53 -4.44
C ALA A 392 3.12 39.06 -5.87
N GLY A 393 1.98 38.82 -6.52
CA GLY A 393 1.74 39.28 -7.90
C GLY A 393 0.81 38.43 -8.79
N MET A 394 0.25 37.31 -8.32
CA MET A 394 -0.74 36.53 -9.09
C MET A 394 -2.09 36.37 -8.36
N ASP A 395 -2.53 37.42 -7.67
CA ASP A 395 -3.96 37.58 -7.37
C ASP A 395 -4.59 38.35 -8.55
N GLY A 396 -5.21 37.61 -9.47
CA GLY A 396 -6.07 38.17 -10.50
C GLY A 396 -5.84 37.63 -11.91
N VAL A 397 -6.37 36.44 -12.21
CA VAL A 397 -7.24 36.10 -13.36
C VAL A 397 -8.13 34.92 -12.97
#